data_AF-A0A923BFB4-F1
#
_entry.id   AF-A0A923BFB4-F1
#
_cell.length_a   1.000
_cell.length_b   1.000
_cell.length_c   1.000
_cell.angle_alpha   90.00
_cell.angle_beta   90.00
_cell.angle_gamma   90.00
#
_symmetry.space_group_name_H-M   'P 1'
#
loop_
_entity.id
_entity.type
_entity.pdbx_description
1 polymer ?
#
loop_
_entity_poly.entity_id
_entity_poly.type
_entity_poly.pdbx_seq_one_letter_code
_entity_poly.pdbx_strand_id
1 'polypeptide(L)'
;LAAIAKRLDGRQAAFFPRPDGHDIPVVSGFVARRAWIAEAMGVEQAGLLGAFRRAVDHPLPWREVDAADAPCQQVVHDFGATAGDLHALLPIPTHSEHDNGPYITAGLVIARNPVTGVQNVSINRIQVHGPDRMAILMLPRHLLAFYKAAEEQGQALDVAVVIGADPLTLLASQAITPIDFDELEIAGALHGAPLPVVKCRTSEIRVPAGAEIVVEGKLLPNVREPEGPFGEFPKYYSARENREVIAVDTVTHRRQPIFHTIVPAEMEHLLLGSIPREATMLAHLQRSFPNVLDVHLSVGGVGRYHLFVKFRKQREGEPRNVILGAFGAHYDIKQVTIVDEDVDVHDPQQVEWAVATRFQADRDLIVIAGAQGSALDPSTTVGQMQDGEA
;
A
#
# COMPACT_ATOMS: atom_id res chain seq x y z
N LEU A 1 2.10 16.04 14.52
CA LEU A 1 2.73 15.82 13.19
C LEU A 1 1.69 15.75 12.07
N ALA A 2 0.78 14.76 12.10
CA ALA A 2 -0.20 14.53 11.05
C ALA A 2 -1.01 15.78 10.65
N ALA A 3 -1.52 16.57 11.61
CA ALA A 3 -2.27 17.79 11.31
C ALA A 3 -1.49 18.81 10.45
N ILE A 4 -0.16 18.90 10.62
CA ILE A 4 0.69 19.78 9.80
C ILE A 4 0.89 19.17 8.41
N ALA A 5 1.19 17.87 8.34
CA ALA A 5 1.34 17.17 7.07
C ALA A 5 0.06 17.24 6.21
N LYS A 6 -1.13 17.07 6.81
CA LYS A 6 -2.44 17.24 6.14
C LYS A 6 -2.61 18.64 5.53
N ARG A 7 -2.12 19.69 6.22
CA ARG A 7 -2.16 21.05 5.66
C ARG A 7 -1.24 21.20 4.45
N LEU A 8 -0.20 20.41 4.31
CA LEU A 8 0.74 20.47 3.19
C LEU A 8 0.43 19.46 2.07
N ASP A 9 -0.55 18.57 2.29
CA ASP A 9 -0.84 17.45 1.41
C ASP A 9 -1.08 17.87 -0.05
N GLY A 10 -0.56 17.07 -0.97
CA GLY A 10 -0.57 17.33 -2.42
C GLY A 10 0.21 18.58 -2.88
N ARG A 11 0.81 19.36 -1.97
CA ARG A 11 1.54 20.61 -2.30
C ARG A 11 3.02 20.52 -1.97
N GLN A 12 3.36 20.07 -0.77
CA GLN A 12 4.74 19.98 -0.27
C GLN A 12 4.88 18.76 0.65
N ALA A 13 6.06 18.14 0.64
CA ALA A 13 6.41 17.17 1.68
C ALA A 13 6.61 17.88 3.03
N ALA A 14 6.33 17.17 4.12
CA ALA A 14 6.56 17.65 5.48
C ALA A 14 7.81 16.99 6.07
N PHE A 15 8.74 17.80 6.56
CA PHE A 15 9.92 17.34 7.30
C PHE A 15 9.91 17.93 8.70
N PHE A 16 10.02 17.07 9.70
CA PHE A 16 9.99 17.40 11.12
C PHE A 16 11.35 17.07 11.73
N PRO A 17 12.23 18.06 11.92
CA PRO A 17 13.62 17.79 12.30
C PRO A 17 13.79 17.17 13.70
N ARG A 18 12.90 17.54 14.64
CA ARG A 18 12.92 17.07 16.04
C ARG A 18 11.50 16.87 16.57
N PRO A 19 10.78 15.84 16.11
CA PRO A 19 9.41 15.58 16.53
C PRO A 19 9.38 15.28 18.04
N ASP A 20 8.66 16.10 18.81
CA ASP A 20 8.59 16.02 20.28
C ASP A 20 9.96 15.90 20.98
N GLY A 21 10.99 16.53 20.39
CA GLY A 21 12.36 16.53 20.91
C GLY A 21 13.20 15.29 20.54
N HIS A 22 12.63 14.29 19.87
CA HIS A 22 13.32 13.10 19.41
C HIS A 22 14.42 13.43 18.37
N ASP A 23 15.52 12.65 18.36
CA ASP A 23 16.68 12.92 17.49
C ASP A 23 16.53 12.38 16.06
N ILE A 24 15.71 11.35 15.88
CA ILE A 24 15.32 10.86 14.55
C ILE A 24 14.25 11.81 13.96
N PRO A 25 14.51 12.48 12.82
CA PRO A 25 13.51 13.30 12.15
C PRO A 25 12.41 12.44 11.51
N VAL A 26 11.23 13.04 11.32
CA VAL A 26 10.09 12.40 10.63
C VAL A 26 9.84 13.09 9.30
N VAL A 27 9.59 12.31 8.24
CA VAL A 27 9.16 12.80 6.92
C VAL A 27 7.81 12.20 6.52
N SER A 28 6.99 12.96 5.81
CA SER A 28 5.71 12.51 5.27
C SER A 28 5.34 13.24 3.97
N GLY A 29 4.57 12.61 3.10
CA GLY A 29 3.95 13.24 1.95
C GLY A 29 4.88 13.48 0.75
N PHE A 30 6.01 12.76 0.63
CA PHE A 30 6.96 13.00 -0.46
C PHE A 30 6.59 12.30 -1.78
N VAL A 31 5.59 11.40 -1.77
CA VAL A 31 4.95 10.85 -2.98
C VAL A 31 3.47 11.24 -3.12
N ALA A 32 3.12 12.44 -2.65
CA ALA A 32 1.74 12.95 -2.64
C ALA A 32 1.24 13.55 -3.98
N ARG A 33 2.01 13.42 -5.07
CA ARG A 33 1.61 13.88 -6.42
C ARG A 33 2.03 12.89 -7.48
N ARG A 34 1.15 12.65 -8.47
CA ARG A 34 1.46 11.85 -9.67
C ARG A 34 2.73 12.32 -10.36
N ALA A 35 2.90 13.63 -10.50
CA ALA A 35 4.07 14.23 -11.12
C ALA A 35 5.38 13.87 -10.40
N TRP A 36 5.39 13.82 -9.06
CA TRP A 36 6.57 13.44 -8.28
C TRP A 36 6.89 11.95 -8.40
N ILE A 37 5.87 11.10 -8.48
CA ILE A 37 6.06 9.67 -8.73
C ILE A 37 6.60 9.44 -10.15
N ALA A 38 6.07 10.16 -11.14
CA ALA A 38 6.56 10.12 -12.52
C ALA A 38 8.01 10.62 -12.63
N GLU A 39 8.34 11.70 -11.93
CA GLU A 39 9.71 12.23 -11.80
C GLU A 39 10.65 11.19 -11.19
N ALA A 40 10.25 10.53 -10.11
CA ALA A 40 11.02 9.45 -9.49
C ALA A 40 11.27 8.29 -10.46
N MET A 41 10.30 7.98 -11.34
CA MET A 41 10.42 6.95 -12.39
C MET A 41 11.18 7.43 -13.63
N GLY A 42 11.53 8.72 -13.73
CA GLY A 42 12.18 9.30 -14.91
C GLY A 42 11.29 9.35 -16.16
N VAL A 43 9.97 9.48 -15.99
CA VAL A 43 9.00 9.53 -17.10
C VAL A 43 8.07 10.74 -17.01
N GLU A 44 7.43 11.09 -18.12
CA GLU A 44 6.31 12.04 -18.10
C GLU A 44 5.10 11.45 -17.37
N GLN A 45 4.27 12.31 -16.75
CA GLN A 45 3.09 11.87 -15.99
C GLN A 45 2.13 11.01 -16.84
N ALA A 46 1.98 11.30 -18.13
CA ALA A 46 1.15 10.51 -19.05
C ALA A 46 1.71 9.08 -19.29
N GLY A 47 3.00 8.88 -19.10
CA GLY A 47 3.68 7.59 -19.24
C GLY A 47 3.68 6.73 -17.98
N LEU A 48 3.15 7.23 -16.86
CA LEU A 48 3.25 6.63 -15.53
C LEU A 48 2.73 5.19 -15.48
N LEU A 49 1.48 4.96 -15.90
CA LEU A 49 0.87 3.62 -15.87
C LEU A 49 1.60 2.64 -16.79
N GLY A 50 2.01 3.10 -17.97
CA GLY A 50 2.75 2.29 -18.93
C GLY A 50 4.14 1.89 -18.43
N ALA A 51 4.84 2.81 -17.75
CA ALA A 51 6.14 2.53 -17.15
C ALA A 51 6.04 1.55 -15.98
N PHE A 52 5.05 1.72 -15.10
CA PHE A 52 4.80 0.78 -14.01
C PHE A 52 4.48 -0.62 -14.56
N ARG A 53 3.59 -0.71 -15.55
CA ARG A 53 3.26 -1.98 -16.20
C ARG A 53 4.48 -2.66 -16.81
N ARG A 54 5.34 -1.94 -17.52
CA ARG A 54 6.58 -2.51 -18.08
C ARG A 54 7.48 -3.12 -17.00
N ALA A 55 7.56 -2.50 -15.83
CA ALA A 55 8.34 -3.03 -14.71
C ALA A 55 7.72 -4.31 -14.12
N VAL A 56 6.38 -4.39 -14.07
CA VAL A 56 5.66 -5.62 -13.68
C VAL A 56 5.85 -6.74 -14.70
N ASP A 57 5.78 -6.43 -15.99
CA ASP A 57 5.90 -7.41 -17.08
C ASP A 57 7.37 -7.88 -17.27
N HIS A 58 8.34 -7.06 -16.86
CA HIS A 58 9.78 -7.31 -17.00
C HIS A 58 10.54 -6.97 -15.70
N PRO A 59 10.31 -7.75 -14.62
CA PRO A 59 11.02 -7.54 -13.36
C PRO A 59 12.54 -7.75 -13.53
N LEU A 60 13.32 -7.06 -12.70
CA LEU A 60 14.77 -7.22 -12.65
C LEU A 60 15.15 -7.82 -11.30
N PRO A 61 15.73 -9.03 -11.27
CA PRO A 61 16.20 -9.65 -10.03
C PRO A 61 17.07 -8.70 -9.22
N TRP A 62 16.84 -8.64 -7.91
CA TRP A 62 17.66 -7.85 -7.00
C TRP A 62 19.10 -8.40 -6.93
N ARG A 63 20.01 -7.61 -6.36
CA ARG A 63 21.40 -8.00 -6.11
C ARG A 63 21.69 -7.96 -4.63
N GLU A 64 22.01 -9.12 -4.05
CA GLU A 64 22.46 -9.18 -2.65
C GLU A 64 23.84 -8.51 -2.50
N VAL A 65 23.98 -7.68 -1.47
CA VAL A 65 25.23 -7.01 -1.08
C VAL A 65 25.66 -7.47 0.31
N ASP A 66 26.95 -7.32 0.60
CA ASP A 66 27.48 -7.61 1.93
C ASP A 66 26.94 -6.63 2.97
N ALA A 67 26.81 -7.08 4.22
CA ALA A 67 26.33 -6.23 5.33
C ALA A 67 27.19 -4.97 5.54
N ALA A 68 28.47 -5.02 5.19
CA ALA A 68 29.38 -3.87 5.25
C ALA A 68 28.98 -2.74 4.27
N ASP A 69 28.31 -3.10 3.16
CA ASP A 69 27.85 -2.20 2.11
C ASP A 69 26.36 -1.84 2.26
N ALA A 70 25.71 -2.23 3.37
CA ALA A 70 24.31 -1.99 3.62
C ALA A 70 24.09 -0.89 4.69
N PRO A 71 23.82 0.37 4.29
CA PRO A 71 23.57 1.47 5.21
C PRO A 71 22.51 1.17 6.27
N CYS A 72 21.46 0.41 5.94
CA CYS A 72 20.39 0.07 6.87
C CYS A 72 20.86 -0.76 8.09
N GLN A 73 22.06 -1.36 8.05
CA GLN A 73 22.62 -2.18 9.14
C GLN A 73 23.77 -1.53 9.91
N GLN A 74 23.97 -0.22 9.77
CA GLN A 74 25.09 0.49 10.42
C GLN A 74 25.00 0.55 11.95
N VAL A 75 23.79 0.60 12.50
CA VAL A 75 23.50 0.57 13.93
C VAL A 75 22.55 -0.59 14.19
N VAL A 76 22.78 -1.34 15.26
CA VAL A 76 22.02 -2.55 15.62
C VAL A 76 21.57 -2.43 17.07
N HIS A 77 20.27 -2.61 17.30
CA HIS A 77 19.65 -2.74 18.60
C HIS A 77 19.09 -4.15 18.73
N ASP A 78 19.74 -4.96 19.55
CA ASP A 78 19.34 -6.35 19.81
C ASP A 78 18.39 -6.38 21.01
N PHE A 79 17.11 -6.65 20.73
CA PHE A 79 16.04 -6.67 21.73
C PHE A 79 16.07 -7.96 22.58
N GLY A 80 16.78 -9.00 22.12
CA GLY A 80 17.02 -10.22 22.89
C GLY A 80 18.17 -10.10 23.89
N ALA A 81 19.18 -9.29 23.58
CA ALA A 81 20.35 -9.07 24.44
C ALA A 81 20.18 -7.93 25.45
N THR A 82 19.42 -6.90 25.09
CA THR A 82 19.15 -5.74 25.94
C THR A 82 17.66 -5.43 25.92
N ALA A 83 17.09 -5.03 27.06
CA ALA A 83 15.70 -4.59 27.11
C ALA A 83 15.52 -3.36 26.20
N GLY A 84 14.99 -3.58 25.00
CA GLY A 84 14.68 -2.54 24.03
C GLY A 84 13.31 -1.92 24.26
N ASP A 85 13.08 -0.74 23.72
CA ASP A 85 11.78 -0.07 23.72
C ASP A 85 11.60 0.69 22.40
N LEU A 86 10.69 0.19 21.55
CA LEU A 86 10.37 0.80 20.26
C LEU A 86 9.87 2.24 20.39
N HIS A 87 9.12 2.58 21.45
CA HIS A 87 8.61 3.93 21.66
C HIS A 87 9.73 4.91 22.04
N ALA A 88 10.76 4.43 22.73
CA ALA A 88 11.94 5.22 23.05
C ALA A 88 12.90 5.34 21.87
N LEU A 89 12.96 4.31 21.02
CA LEU A 89 13.89 4.23 19.89
C LEU A 89 13.40 4.99 18.65
N LEU A 90 12.09 4.96 18.37
CA LEU A 90 11.52 5.45 17.12
C LEU A 90 10.44 6.51 17.38
N PRO A 91 10.39 7.60 16.57
CA PRO A 91 9.39 8.66 16.72
C PRO A 91 8.06 8.28 16.04
N ILE A 92 7.42 7.21 16.52
CA ILE A 92 6.22 6.62 15.90
C ILE A 92 5.00 7.53 16.15
N PRO A 93 4.36 8.09 15.11
CA PRO A 93 3.28 9.03 15.29
C PRO A 93 1.94 8.34 15.60
N THR A 94 1.07 9.08 16.30
CA THR A 94 -0.38 8.88 16.29
C THR A 94 -0.99 9.87 15.29
N HIS A 95 -1.83 9.40 14.36
CA HIS A 95 -2.25 10.20 13.20
C HIS A 95 -3.53 10.99 13.44
N SER A 96 -4.47 10.40 14.17
CA SER A 96 -5.81 10.93 14.40
C SER A 96 -6.21 10.81 15.88
N GLU A 97 -7.15 11.66 16.31
CA GLU A 97 -7.51 11.82 17.73
C GLU A 97 -7.99 10.53 18.40
N HIS A 98 -8.73 9.69 17.68
CA HIS A 98 -9.25 8.41 18.22
C HIS A 98 -8.42 7.20 17.80
N ASP A 99 -7.22 7.37 17.24
CA ASP A 99 -6.35 6.21 17.01
C ASP A 99 -5.95 5.59 18.35
N ASN A 100 -5.96 4.26 18.43
CA ASN A 100 -5.67 3.52 19.68
C ASN A 100 -4.19 3.56 20.14
N GLY A 101 -3.34 4.39 19.53
CA GLY A 101 -1.94 4.54 19.89
C GLY A 101 -1.03 4.95 18.71
N PRO A 102 0.29 4.74 18.83
CA PRO A 102 1.24 4.98 17.75
C PRO A 102 1.19 3.91 16.66
N TYR A 103 1.27 4.33 15.38
CA TYR A 103 1.24 3.44 14.22
C TYR A 103 2.42 3.67 13.27
N ILE A 104 3.01 2.56 12.81
CA ILE A 104 3.86 2.54 11.63
C ILE A 104 2.93 2.39 10.42
N THR A 105 2.91 3.39 9.55
CA THR A 105 2.00 3.47 8.39
C THR A 105 2.70 3.47 7.04
N ALA A 106 4.03 3.56 7.04
CA ALA A 106 4.88 3.47 5.84
C ALA A 106 5.83 2.25 5.91
N GLY A 107 5.48 1.25 6.72
CA GLY A 107 6.26 0.04 6.88
C GLY A 107 6.01 -0.93 5.73
N LEU A 108 7.05 -1.21 4.94
CA LEU A 108 7.05 -2.34 4.02
C LEU A 108 7.30 -3.62 4.82
N VAL A 109 6.27 -4.45 4.95
CA VAL A 109 6.36 -5.76 5.58
C VAL A 109 6.81 -6.76 4.53
N ILE A 110 8.00 -7.30 4.75
CA ILE A 110 8.60 -8.34 3.92
C ILE A 110 8.52 -9.65 4.69
N ALA A 111 7.96 -10.67 4.04
CA ALA A 111 7.92 -12.03 4.55
C ALA A 111 8.23 -13.01 3.41
N ARG A 112 8.69 -14.20 3.76
CA ARG A 112 8.94 -15.27 2.79
C ARG A 112 7.83 -16.29 2.85
N ASN A 113 7.39 -16.77 1.68
CA ASN A 113 6.50 -17.93 1.63
C ASN A 113 7.18 -19.10 2.34
N PRO A 114 6.57 -19.72 3.37
CA PRO A 114 7.18 -20.81 4.14
C PRO A 114 7.42 -22.07 3.30
N VAL A 115 6.78 -22.20 2.13
CA VAL A 115 6.91 -23.35 1.22
C VAL A 115 7.94 -23.09 0.12
N THR A 116 7.83 -21.95 -0.58
CA THR A 116 8.65 -21.67 -1.78
C THR A 116 9.90 -20.84 -1.47
N GLY A 117 9.91 -20.13 -0.34
CA GLY A 117 10.96 -19.17 0.01
C GLY A 117 10.94 -17.88 -0.80
N VAL A 118 9.98 -17.67 -1.71
CA VAL A 118 9.84 -16.39 -2.43
C VAL A 118 9.32 -15.32 -1.49
N GLN A 119 9.81 -14.09 -1.63
CA GLN A 119 9.40 -12.98 -0.77
C GLN A 119 8.11 -12.35 -1.28
N ASN A 120 7.34 -11.76 -0.36
CA ASN A 120 6.28 -10.81 -0.65
C ASN A 120 6.57 -9.52 0.12
N VAL A 121 6.33 -8.39 -0.52
CA VAL A 121 6.42 -7.06 0.08
C VAL A 121 5.03 -6.41 0.08
N SER A 122 4.56 -5.95 1.23
CA SER A 122 3.30 -5.19 1.32
C SER A 122 3.41 -4.02 2.28
N ILE A 123 2.59 -2.99 2.10
CA ILE A 123 2.40 -1.96 3.14
C ILE A 123 1.27 -2.41 4.05
N ASN A 124 1.55 -2.43 5.35
CA ASN A 124 0.56 -2.72 6.37
C ASN A 124 0.61 -1.62 7.43
N ARG A 125 -0.55 -1.30 8.01
CA ARG A 125 -0.59 -0.52 9.24
C ARG A 125 -0.27 -1.43 10.42
N ILE A 126 0.62 -0.95 11.30
CA ILE A 126 1.13 -1.71 12.43
C ILE A 126 1.04 -0.84 13.67
N GLN A 127 0.22 -1.24 14.63
CA GLN A 127 0.15 -0.61 15.95
C GLN A 127 1.33 -1.06 16.80
N VAL A 128 2.02 -0.14 17.47
CA VAL A 128 3.03 -0.52 18.47
C VAL A 128 2.37 -0.52 19.85
N HIS A 129 2.28 -1.70 20.46
CA HIS A 129 1.57 -1.91 21.73
C HIS A 129 2.46 -1.75 22.96
N GLY A 130 3.74 -2.02 22.81
CA GLY A 130 4.68 -2.04 23.91
C GLY A 130 6.12 -1.99 23.42
N PRO A 131 7.09 -2.26 24.30
CA PRO A 131 8.49 -2.09 24.00
C PRO A 131 8.95 -2.93 22.81
N ASP A 132 8.47 -4.16 22.67
CA ASP A 132 8.95 -5.17 21.72
C ASP A 132 7.81 -5.91 20.99
N ARG A 133 6.57 -5.40 21.07
CA ARG A 133 5.38 -6.04 20.50
C ARG A 133 4.53 -5.08 19.68
N MET A 134 4.11 -5.55 18.52
CA MET A 134 3.29 -4.81 17.57
C MET A 134 2.11 -5.65 17.09
N ALA A 135 0.97 -5.02 16.77
CA ALA A 135 -0.15 -5.69 16.11
C ALA A 135 -0.31 -5.18 14.68
N ILE A 136 -0.65 -6.08 13.75
CA ILE A 136 -0.70 -5.80 12.32
C ILE A 136 -2.05 -6.20 11.72
N LEU A 137 -2.64 -5.33 10.91
CA LEU A 137 -3.75 -5.73 10.04
C LEU A 137 -3.20 -6.38 8.77
N MET A 138 -3.55 -7.65 8.56
CA MET A 138 -3.32 -8.35 7.29
C MET A 138 -4.64 -8.62 6.57
N LEU A 139 -4.85 -7.95 5.45
CA LEU A 139 -5.95 -8.25 4.53
C LEU A 139 -5.73 -9.61 3.85
N PRO A 140 -6.78 -10.26 3.29
CA PRO A 140 -6.69 -11.58 2.65
C PRO A 140 -5.89 -11.54 1.33
N ARG A 141 -4.58 -11.41 1.48
CA ARG A 141 -3.54 -11.31 0.44
C ARG A 141 -2.39 -12.27 0.79
N HIS A 142 -1.27 -12.18 0.05
CA HIS A 142 -0.15 -13.12 0.16
C HIS A 142 0.42 -13.21 1.59
N LEU A 143 0.64 -12.08 2.27
CA LEU A 143 1.18 -12.08 3.64
C LEU A 143 0.28 -12.87 4.61
N LEU A 144 -1.05 -12.69 4.55
CA LEU A 144 -1.97 -13.47 5.38
C LEU A 144 -1.94 -14.96 5.00
N ALA A 145 -1.83 -15.29 3.72
CA ALA A 145 -1.71 -16.67 3.27
C ALA A 145 -0.43 -17.34 3.79
N PHE A 146 0.71 -16.63 3.77
CA PHE A 146 1.98 -17.12 4.31
C PHE A 146 1.88 -17.31 5.82
N TYR A 147 1.28 -16.36 6.52
CA TYR A 147 1.07 -16.44 7.96
C TYR A 147 0.18 -17.63 8.33
N LYS A 148 -0.95 -17.82 7.65
CA LYS A 148 -1.84 -18.97 7.90
C LYS A 148 -1.13 -20.30 7.68
N ALA A 149 -0.35 -20.45 6.62
CA ALA A 149 0.41 -21.66 6.35
C ALA A 149 1.45 -21.98 7.46
N ALA A 150 2.05 -20.96 8.07
CA ALA A 150 2.94 -21.13 9.22
C ALA A 150 2.16 -21.42 10.52
N GLU A 151 1.07 -20.70 10.78
CA GLU A 151 0.21 -20.86 11.95
C GLU A 151 -0.43 -22.25 12.03
N GLU A 152 -0.87 -22.80 10.90
CA GLU A 152 -1.39 -24.17 10.79
C GLU A 152 -0.38 -25.23 11.25
N GLN A 153 0.92 -24.92 11.20
CA GLN A 153 2.01 -25.77 11.68
C GLN A 153 2.48 -25.41 13.09
N GLY A 154 1.83 -24.43 13.74
CA GLY A 154 2.25 -23.89 15.03
C GLY A 154 3.60 -23.15 14.97
N GLN A 155 4.02 -22.69 13.79
CA GLN A 155 5.29 -22.01 13.57
C GLN A 155 5.09 -20.51 13.44
N ALA A 156 6.04 -19.74 13.98
CA ALA A 156 6.09 -18.31 13.74
C ALA A 156 6.58 -18.02 12.31
N LEU A 157 6.08 -16.95 11.72
CA LEU A 157 6.54 -16.46 10.41
C LEU A 157 7.52 -15.31 10.61
N ASP A 158 8.75 -15.45 10.14
CA ASP A 158 9.72 -14.36 10.15
C ASP A 158 9.22 -13.21 9.27
N VAL A 159 9.39 -11.97 9.76
CA VAL A 159 9.01 -10.74 9.06
C VAL A 159 10.07 -9.65 9.27
N ALA A 160 10.18 -8.75 8.30
CA ALA A 160 10.94 -7.50 8.42
C ALA A 160 10.04 -6.33 8.04
N VAL A 161 10.00 -5.29 8.88
CA VAL A 161 9.30 -4.02 8.62
C VAL A 161 10.33 -2.98 8.23
N VAL A 162 10.33 -2.58 6.96
CA VAL A 162 11.26 -1.61 6.39
C VAL A 162 10.61 -0.23 6.36
N ILE A 163 11.27 0.78 6.96
CA ILE A 163 10.81 2.17 7.04
C ILE A 163 11.84 3.06 6.36
N GLY A 164 11.36 4.04 5.59
CA GLY A 164 12.21 4.93 4.79
C GLY A 164 12.79 4.24 3.56
N ALA A 165 11.93 3.55 2.81
CA ALA A 165 12.25 3.08 1.45
C ALA A 165 12.07 4.22 0.43
N ASP A 166 12.71 4.09 -0.74
CA ASP A 166 12.56 5.08 -1.81
C ASP A 166 11.15 5.03 -2.46
N PRO A 167 10.72 6.11 -3.14
CA PRO A 167 9.43 6.20 -3.81
C PRO A 167 9.05 5.00 -4.69
N LEU A 168 9.99 4.44 -5.45
CA LEU A 168 9.71 3.38 -6.42
C LEU A 168 9.57 2.03 -5.73
N THR A 169 10.34 1.78 -4.68
CA THR A 169 10.16 0.57 -3.85
C THR A 169 8.82 0.60 -3.11
N LEU A 170 8.40 1.77 -2.59
CA LEU A 170 7.05 1.94 -2.03
C LEU A 170 5.97 1.62 -3.07
N LEU A 171 6.09 2.18 -4.28
CA LEU A 171 5.13 1.95 -5.37
C LEU A 171 5.11 0.48 -5.83
N ALA A 172 6.26 -0.17 -5.92
CA ALA A 172 6.40 -1.58 -6.31
C ALA A 172 5.69 -2.52 -5.33
N SER A 173 5.76 -2.25 -4.03
CA SER A 173 5.09 -3.04 -2.98
C SER A 173 3.56 -3.09 -3.09
N GLN A 174 2.99 -2.22 -3.93
CA GLN A 174 1.55 -2.10 -4.15
C GLN A 174 1.11 -2.80 -5.45
N ALA A 175 2.02 -3.47 -6.14
CA ALA A 175 1.72 -4.26 -7.32
C ALA A 175 0.73 -5.41 -6.99
N ILE A 176 -0.14 -5.73 -7.96
CA ILE A 176 -1.02 -6.89 -7.88
C ILE A 176 -0.42 -7.98 -8.73
N THR A 177 0.35 -8.85 -8.09
CA THR A 177 1.12 -9.94 -8.69
C THR A 177 0.53 -11.31 -8.30
N PRO A 178 0.89 -12.40 -9.00
CA PRO A 178 0.65 -13.75 -8.52
C PRO A 178 1.33 -14.01 -7.18
N ILE A 179 0.84 -15.00 -6.44
CA ILE A 179 1.58 -15.54 -5.30
C ILE A 179 2.94 -16.06 -5.78
N ASP A 180 3.98 -15.93 -4.95
CA ASP A 180 5.36 -16.29 -5.29
C ASP A 180 6.01 -15.37 -6.34
N PHE A 181 5.75 -14.07 -6.22
CA PHE A 181 6.43 -13.03 -6.97
C PHE A 181 7.01 -11.99 -5.99
N ASP A 182 8.29 -11.65 -6.12
CA ASP A 182 8.97 -10.69 -5.25
C ASP A 182 8.87 -9.26 -5.81
N GLU A 183 8.11 -8.40 -5.15
CA GLU A 183 7.92 -7.01 -5.58
C GLU A 183 9.22 -6.17 -5.57
N LEU A 184 10.28 -6.59 -4.87
CA LEU A 184 11.58 -5.92 -4.96
C LEU A 184 12.20 -6.02 -6.36
N GLU A 185 11.83 -7.03 -7.15
CA GLU A 185 12.28 -7.13 -8.53
C GLU A 185 11.56 -6.13 -9.45
N ILE A 186 10.31 -5.78 -9.13
CA ILE A 186 9.60 -4.66 -9.79
C ILE A 186 10.27 -3.35 -9.43
N ALA A 187 10.67 -3.16 -8.17
CA ALA A 187 11.41 -1.98 -7.76
C ALA A 187 12.72 -1.85 -8.56
N GLY A 188 13.48 -2.94 -8.74
CA GLY A 188 14.67 -2.96 -9.60
C GLY A 188 14.37 -2.55 -11.05
N ALA A 189 13.29 -3.07 -11.63
CA ALA A 189 12.86 -2.70 -12.98
C ALA A 189 12.44 -1.22 -13.09
N LEU A 190 11.76 -0.67 -12.08
CA LEU A 190 11.41 0.75 -12.01
C LEU A 190 12.65 1.65 -11.92
N HIS A 191 13.68 1.23 -11.19
CA HIS A 191 14.98 1.91 -11.12
C HIS A 191 15.83 1.73 -12.40
N GLY A 192 15.48 0.77 -13.26
CA GLY A 192 16.29 0.39 -14.43
C GLY A 192 17.57 -0.36 -14.09
N ALA A 193 17.74 -0.82 -12.84
CA ALA A 193 18.89 -1.57 -12.37
C ALA A 193 18.51 -2.49 -11.19
N PRO A 194 19.18 -3.65 -11.01
CA PRO A 194 18.97 -4.53 -9.86
C PRO A 194 18.99 -3.78 -8.52
N LEU A 195 17.91 -3.91 -7.74
CA LEU A 195 17.82 -3.30 -6.42
C LEU A 195 18.87 -3.93 -5.48
N PRO A 196 19.74 -3.14 -4.82
CA PRO A 196 20.64 -3.66 -3.80
C PRO A 196 19.85 -4.08 -2.55
N VAL A 197 19.98 -5.34 -2.16
CA VAL A 197 19.33 -5.89 -0.96
C VAL A 197 20.36 -6.51 -0.04
N VAL A 198 20.06 -6.57 1.25
CA VAL A 198 20.90 -7.23 2.25
C VAL A 198 20.06 -8.24 3.02
N LYS A 199 20.67 -9.35 3.39
CA LYS A 199 20.03 -10.34 4.28
C LYS A 199 19.84 -9.75 5.68
N CYS A 200 18.65 -9.94 6.25
CA CYS A 200 18.32 -9.68 7.64
C CYS A 200 19.28 -10.42 8.60
N ARG A 201 19.43 -9.89 9.81
CA ARG A 201 20.33 -10.45 10.83
C ARG A 201 19.77 -11.70 11.50
N THR A 202 18.45 -11.78 11.69
CA THR A 202 17.78 -12.85 12.45
C THR A 202 16.97 -13.81 11.59
N SER A 203 16.87 -13.57 10.28
CA SER A 203 16.08 -14.37 9.35
C SER A 203 16.70 -14.46 7.96
N GLU A 204 16.07 -15.24 7.07
CA GLU A 204 16.46 -15.34 5.66
C GLU A 204 15.83 -14.27 4.75
N ILE A 205 15.21 -13.24 5.32
CA ILE A 205 14.58 -12.16 4.54
C ILE A 205 15.67 -11.25 3.95
N ARG A 206 15.45 -10.76 2.73
CA ARG A 206 16.24 -9.72 2.07
C ARG A 206 15.46 -8.41 2.10
N VAL A 207 16.09 -7.37 2.62
CA VAL A 207 15.55 -6.01 2.71
C VAL A 207 16.36 -5.06 1.81
N PRO A 208 15.77 -3.96 1.30
CA PRO A 208 16.54 -2.94 0.57
C PRO A 208 17.72 -2.44 1.41
N ALA A 209 18.95 -2.61 0.92
CA ALA A 209 20.16 -2.25 1.65
C ALA A 209 20.23 -0.74 1.97
N GLY A 210 19.58 0.06 1.12
CA GLY A 210 19.44 1.50 1.26
C GLY A 210 18.30 1.97 2.18
N ALA A 211 17.56 1.09 2.85
CA ALA A 211 16.52 1.53 3.79
C ALA A 211 17.06 2.40 4.94
N GLU A 212 16.19 3.21 5.54
CA GLU A 212 16.55 4.03 6.71
C GLU A 212 16.55 3.19 8.00
N ILE A 213 15.48 2.43 8.24
CA ILE A 213 15.25 1.61 9.44
C ILE A 213 14.65 0.25 9.03
N VAL A 214 15.06 -0.82 9.69
CA VAL A 214 14.52 -2.18 9.54
C VAL A 214 14.22 -2.76 10.92
N VAL A 215 12.96 -3.14 11.16
CA VAL A 215 12.53 -3.87 12.36
C VAL A 215 12.35 -5.34 11.98
N GLU A 216 13.24 -6.20 12.46
CA GLU A 216 13.18 -7.65 12.27
C GLU A 216 12.41 -8.29 13.43
N GLY A 217 11.59 -9.29 13.13
CA GLY A 217 10.81 -9.99 14.14
C GLY A 217 10.02 -11.16 13.57
N LYS A 218 9.04 -11.62 14.35
CA LYS A 218 8.24 -12.80 14.01
C LYS A 218 6.77 -12.58 14.29
N LEU A 219 5.93 -12.94 13.33
CA LEU A 219 4.50 -13.10 13.55
C LEU A 219 4.25 -14.36 14.37
N LEU A 220 3.71 -14.18 15.58
CA LEU A 220 3.49 -15.25 16.54
C LEU A 220 2.25 -16.09 16.18
N PRO A 221 2.36 -17.43 16.12
CA PRO A 221 1.24 -18.29 15.78
C PRO A 221 0.22 -18.29 16.94
N ASN A 222 -1.07 -18.22 16.62
CA ASN A 222 -2.17 -18.30 17.60
C ASN A 222 -2.19 -17.19 18.65
N VAL A 223 -1.42 -16.11 18.46
CA VAL A 223 -1.42 -14.94 19.37
C VAL A 223 -2.12 -13.78 18.68
N ARG A 224 -3.12 -13.21 19.34
CA ARG A 224 -3.84 -12.03 18.88
C ARG A 224 -3.98 -11.02 20.00
N GLU A 225 -3.84 -9.74 19.66
CA GLU A 225 -4.01 -8.63 20.59
C GLU A 225 -4.97 -7.56 20.03
N PRO A 226 -5.66 -6.80 20.89
CA PRO A 226 -6.63 -5.81 20.42
C PRO A 226 -5.94 -4.63 19.72
N GLU A 227 -6.18 -4.47 18.43
CA GLU A 227 -5.72 -3.39 17.56
C GLU A 227 -6.90 -2.49 17.15
N GLY A 228 -6.63 -1.21 16.91
CA GLY A 228 -7.65 -0.24 16.55
C GLY A 228 -8.48 0.29 17.74
N PRO A 229 -9.37 1.27 17.52
CA PRO A 229 -9.75 1.82 16.22
C PRO A 229 -8.61 2.61 15.54
N PHE A 230 -8.71 2.75 14.22
CA PHE A 230 -7.74 3.45 13.38
C PHE A 230 -8.43 4.14 12.19
N GLY A 231 -8.02 5.36 11.87
CA GLY A 231 -8.54 6.11 10.73
C GLY A 231 -8.07 5.53 9.38
N GLU A 232 -8.98 4.98 8.59
CA GLU A 232 -8.69 4.27 7.34
C GLU A 232 -8.81 5.15 6.08
N PHE A 233 -8.34 4.64 4.93
CA PHE A 233 -8.43 5.34 3.65
C PHE A 233 -9.84 5.82 3.23
N PRO A 234 -10.95 5.15 3.62
CA PRO A 234 -12.30 5.66 3.36
C PRO A 234 -12.66 6.91 4.18
N LYS A 235 -11.76 7.37 5.05
CA LYS A 235 -11.94 8.50 5.99
C LYS A 235 -12.87 8.20 7.17
N TYR A 236 -13.00 6.92 7.51
CA TYR A 236 -13.75 6.44 8.67
C TYR A 236 -12.83 5.61 9.58
N TYR A 237 -13.20 5.49 10.84
CA TYR A 237 -12.52 4.61 11.77
C TYR A 237 -12.92 3.15 11.53
N SER A 238 -11.94 2.26 11.44
CA SER A 238 -12.22 0.82 11.58
C SER A 238 -12.48 0.50 13.05
N ALA A 239 -13.27 -0.55 13.30
CA ALA A 239 -13.50 -1.05 14.65
C ALA A 239 -12.21 -1.59 15.30
N ARG A 240 -12.25 -1.75 16.62
CA ARG A 240 -11.22 -2.47 17.37
C ARG A 240 -11.43 -3.97 17.20
N GLU A 241 -10.38 -4.68 16.82
CA GLU A 241 -10.40 -6.12 16.58
C GLU A 241 -9.12 -6.79 17.10
N ASN A 242 -9.18 -8.08 17.37
CA ASN A 242 -7.98 -8.85 17.72
C ASN A 242 -7.16 -9.15 16.45
N ARG A 243 -5.90 -8.73 16.42
CA ARG A 243 -5.00 -8.83 15.25
C ARG A 243 -3.73 -9.59 15.57
N GLU A 244 -3.08 -10.10 14.53
CA GLU A 244 -1.80 -10.83 14.61
C GLU A 244 -0.71 -9.99 15.25
N VAL A 245 0.15 -10.64 16.03
CA VAL A 245 1.20 -9.97 16.81
C VAL A 245 2.58 -10.27 16.23
N ILE A 246 3.36 -9.22 16.03
CA ILE A 246 4.79 -9.28 15.73
C ILE A 246 5.55 -9.12 17.05
N ALA A 247 6.39 -10.10 17.39
CA ALA A 247 7.43 -9.96 18.41
C ALA A 247 8.72 -9.48 17.74
N VAL A 248 9.35 -8.43 18.29
CA VAL A 248 10.55 -7.82 17.72
C VAL A 248 11.81 -8.51 18.23
N ASP A 249 12.69 -8.89 17.30
CA ASP A 249 13.99 -9.48 17.61
C ASP A 249 15.11 -8.44 17.55
N THR A 250 15.12 -7.59 16.54
CA THR A 250 16.22 -6.65 16.28
C THR A 250 15.73 -5.44 15.51
N VAL A 251 16.25 -4.26 15.84
CA VAL A 251 16.10 -3.06 15.00
C VAL A 251 17.47 -2.67 14.45
N THR A 252 17.57 -2.54 13.14
CA THR A 252 18.75 -1.98 12.48
C THR A 252 18.42 -0.67 11.79
N HIS A 253 19.36 0.26 11.76
CA HIS A 253 19.16 1.51 11.04
C HIS A 253 20.48 2.15 10.59
N ARG A 254 20.38 3.10 9.66
CA ARG A 254 21.47 4.02 9.29
C ARG A 254 21.93 4.85 10.48
N ARG A 255 23.17 5.35 10.52
CA ARG A 255 23.66 6.17 11.66
C ARG A 255 22.79 7.39 12.01
N GLN A 256 22.18 8.01 10.99
CA GLN A 256 21.29 9.16 11.14
C GLN A 256 20.02 8.88 10.32
N PRO A 257 19.12 8.03 10.84
CA PRO A 257 17.99 7.57 10.05
C PRO A 257 16.93 8.67 9.95
N ILE A 258 16.05 8.57 8.95
CA ILE A 258 14.83 9.34 8.82
C ILE A 258 13.63 8.39 8.96
N PHE A 259 12.70 8.73 9.86
CA PHE A 259 11.46 7.96 10.01
C PHE A 259 10.42 8.44 8.99
N HIS A 260 10.09 7.60 8.01
CA HIS A 260 8.99 7.89 7.08
C HIS A 260 7.65 7.44 7.66
N THR A 261 6.66 8.31 7.60
CA THR A 261 5.25 7.99 7.90
C THR A 261 4.33 8.47 6.79
N ILE A 262 3.30 7.69 6.49
CA ILE A 262 2.22 8.08 5.58
C ILE A 262 1.02 8.49 6.44
N VAL A 263 0.47 9.68 6.21
CA VAL A 263 -0.78 10.07 6.87
C VAL A 263 -1.95 9.33 6.21
N PRO A 264 -2.77 8.59 6.97
CA PRO A 264 -3.89 7.84 6.40
C PRO A 264 -4.88 8.76 5.65
N ALA A 265 -5.43 8.24 4.55
CA ALA A 265 -6.40 8.88 3.67
C ALA A 265 -5.94 10.17 2.93
N GLU A 266 -4.68 10.56 3.06
CA GLU A 266 -4.09 11.67 2.31
C GLU A 266 -3.44 11.20 0.99
N MET A 267 -3.06 12.13 0.11
CA MET A 267 -2.68 11.83 -1.27
C MET A 267 -1.54 10.81 -1.41
N GLU A 268 -0.57 10.80 -0.50
CA GLU A 268 0.51 9.80 -0.48
C GLU A 268 -0.04 8.37 -0.37
N HIS A 269 -0.96 8.14 0.57
CA HIS A 269 -1.65 6.86 0.75
C HIS A 269 -2.47 6.53 -0.50
N LEU A 270 -3.31 7.48 -0.95
CA LEU A 270 -4.24 7.23 -2.05
C LEU A 270 -3.50 6.91 -3.35
N LEU A 271 -2.43 7.64 -3.68
CA LEU A 271 -1.69 7.47 -4.93
C LEU A 271 -0.84 6.19 -4.95
N LEU A 272 -0.19 5.85 -3.83
CA LEU A 272 0.55 4.58 -3.72
C LEU A 272 -0.38 3.39 -3.98
N GLY A 273 -1.62 3.45 -3.50
CA GLY A 273 -2.62 2.45 -3.81
C GLY A 273 -3.15 2.55 -5.24
N SER A 274 -3.49 3.75 -5.72
CA SER A 274 -4.28 3.92 -6.94
C SER A 274 -3.48 3.67 -8.22
N ILE A 275 -2.24 4.14 -8.31
CA ILE A 275 -1.44 4.08 -9.55
C ILE A 275 -1.16 2.62 -9.99
N PRO A 276 -0.68 1.72 -9.11
CA PRO A 276 -0.49 0.32 -9.47
C PRO A 276 -1.79 -0.35 -9.89
N ARG A 277 -2.89 -0.07 -9.19
CA ARG A 277 -4.20 -0.64 -9.50
C ARG A 277 -4.74 -0.14 -10.83
N GLU A 278 -4.60 1.14 -11.14
CA GLU A 278 -4.93 1.68 -12.47
C GLU A 278 -4.11 1.01 -13.57
N ALA A 279 -2.81 0.81 -13.38
CA ALA A 279 -1.97 0.13 -14.36
C ALA A 279 -2.43 -1.32 -14.60
N THR A 280 -2.74 -2.05 -13.53
CA THR A 280 -3.32 -3.41 -13.61
C THR A 280 -4.69 -3.41 -14.29
N MET A 281 -5.57 -2.46 -13.96
CA MET A 281 -6.92 -2.39 -14.51
C MET A 281 -6.92 -2.01 -15.98
N LEU A 282 -6.11 -1.02 -16.37
CA LEU A 282 -5.92 -0.63 -17.76
C LEU A 282 -5.44 -1.85 -18.58
N ALA A 283 -4.43 -2.56 -18.06
CA ALA A 283 -3.92 -3.76 -18.69
C ALA A 283 -4.97 -4.86 -18.82
N HIS A 284 -5.74 -5.11 -17.77
CA HIS A 284 -6.80 -6.11 -17.76
C HIS A 284 -7.87 -5.79 -18.80
N LEU A 285 -8.37 -4.55 -18.82
CA LEU A 285 -9.41 -4.13 -19.75
C LEU A 285 -8.93 -4.15 -21.20
N GLN A 286 -7.72 -3.66 -21.48
CA GLN A 286 -7.18 -3.60 -22.84
C GLN A 286 -6.97 -4.96 -23.50
N ARG A 287 -6.84 -6.05 -22.72
CA ARG A 287 -6.75 -7.42 -23.28
C ARG A 287 -8.01 -7.80 -24.06
N SER A 288 -9.18 -7.38 -23.59
CA SER A 288 -10.47 -7.68 -24.23
C SER A 288 -11.04 -6.48 -25.00
N PHE A 289 -10.65 -5.26 -24.62
CA PHE A 289 -11.19 -4.01 -25.15
C PHE A 289 -10.04 -3.05 -25.53
N PRO A 290 -9.40 -3.25 -26.71
CA PRO A 290 -8.26 -2.43 -27.13
C PRO A 290 -8.56 -0.94 -27.31
N ASN A 291 -9.83 -0.57 -27.33
CA ASN A 291 -10.34 0.80 -27.40
C ASN A 291 -10.52 1.48 -26.04
N VAL A 292 -10.17 0.81 -24.92
CA VAL A 292 -9.93 1.46 -23.63
C VAL A 292 -8.60 2.21 -23.69
N LEU A 293 -8.67 3.54 -23.60
CA LEU A 293 -7.53 4.43 -23.83
C LEU A 293 -6.81 4.79 -22.53
N ASP A 294 -7.57 4.96 -21.43
CA ASP A 294 -7.04 5.34 -20.13
C ASP A 294 -8.04 4.98 -19.01
N VAL A 295 -7.55 4.92 -17.78
CA VAL A 295 -8.37 4.74 -16.57
C VAL A 295 -7.88 5.62 -15.43
N HIS A 296 -8.79 6.02 -14.55
CA HIS A 296 -8.46 6.78 -13.36
C HIS A 296 -9.31 6.35 -12.16
N LEU A 297 -8.67 6.02 -11.04
CA LEU A 297 -9.33 5.85 -9.76
C LEU A 297 -9.45 7.22 -9.08
N SER A 298 -10.67 7.73 -9.03
CA SER A 298 -10.91 9.11 -8.58
C SER A 298 -10.55 9.30 -7.11
N VAL A 299 -10.02 10.48 -6.77
CA VAL A 299 -9.75 10.88 -5.39
C VAL A 299 -11.05 10.96 -4.57
N GLY A 300 -12.15 11.36 -5.19
CA GLY A 300 -13.48 11.36 -4.56
C GLY A 300 -13.95 9.96 -4.16
N GLY A 301 -13.68 8.95 -5.00
CA GLY A 301 -13.83 7.53 -4.67
C GLY A 301 -12.64 6.96 -3.90
N VAL A 302 -11.94 7.79 -3.12
CA VAL A 302 -10.81 7.45 -2.24
C VAL A 302 -9.70 6.65 -2.92
N GLY A 303 -9.44 6.92 -4.20
CA GLY A 303 -8.39 6.27 -4.98
C GLY A 303 -8.59 4.75 -5.14
N ARG A 304 -9.82 4.27 -4.94
CA ARG A 304 -10.10 2.82 -4.87
C ARG A 304 -11.49 2.41 -5.36
N TYR A 305 -12.55 3.12 -5.01
CA TYR A 305 -13.93 2.66 -5.22
C TYR A 305 -14.54 3.10 -6.54
N HIS A 306 -14.17 4.27 -7.06
CA HIS A 306 -14.74 4.83 -8.29
C HIS A 306 -13.70 4.84 -9.40
N LEU A 307 -13.97 4.09 -10.47
CA LEU A 307 -13.17 4.01 -11.67
C LEU A 307 -13.78 4.82 -12.81
N PHE A 308 -13.01 5.74 -13.36
CA PHE A 308 -13.30 6.41 -14.62
C PHE A 308 -12.55 5.71 -15.75
N VAL A 309 -13.21 5.47 -16.88
CA VAL A 309 -12.64 4.77 -18.03
C VAL A 309 -12.83 5.61 -19.27
N LYS A 310 -11.72 5.97 -19.93
CA LYS A 310 -11.72 6.68 -21.20
C LYS A 310 -11.81 5.67 -22.34
N PHE A 311 -12.84 5.79 -23.17
CA PHE A 311 -13.19 4.75 -24.14
C PHE A 311 -13.50 5.31 -25.52
N ARG A 312 -12.91 4.72 -26.57
CA ARG A 312 -13.29 5.02 -27.96
C ARG A 312 -14.39 4.07 -28.40
N LYS A 313 -15.65 4.48 -28.24
CA LYS A 313 -16.81 3.65 -28.59
C LYS A 313 -16.85 3.35 -30.09
N GLN A 314 -16.96 2.06 -30.45
CA GLN A 314 -17.19 1.63 -31.84
C GLN A 314 -18.60 1.08 -32.06
N ARG A 315 -19.18 0.47 -31.02
CA ARG A 315 -20.52 -0.12 -31.08
C ARG A 315 -21.31 0.20 -29.82
N GLU A 316 -22.62 0.34 -29.97
CA GLU A 316 -23.51 0.39 -28.82
C GLU A 316 -23.42 -0.90 -28.00
N GLY A 317 -23.50 -0.78 -26.67
CA GLY A 317 -23.37 -1.91 -25.74
C GLY A 317 -21.94 -2.25 -25.31
N GLU A 318 -20.90 -1.89 -26.07
CA GLU A 318 -19.50 -2.09 -25.65
C GLU A 318 -19.18 -1.48 -24.27
N PRO A 319 -19.61 -0.23 -23.95
CA PRO A 319 -19.38 0.34 -22.61
C PRO A 319 -19.93 -0.53 -21.48
N ARG A 320 -21.03 -1.27 -21.71
CA ARG A 320 -21.61 -2.18 -20.70
C ARG A 320 -20.70 -3.37 -20.44
N ASN A 321 -20.11 -3.94 -21.48
CA ASN A 321 -19.15 -5.04 -21.36
C ASN A 321 -17.86 -4.57 -20.66
N VAL A 322 -17.41 -3.35 -20.94
CA VAL A 322 -16.26 -2.74 -20.25
C VAL A 322 -16.55 -2.57 -18.75
N ILE A 323 -17.76 -2.11 -18.37
CA ILE A 323 -18.19 -2.02 -16.96
C ILE A 323 -18.10 -3.40 -16.29
N LEU A 324 -18.63 -4.45 -16.92
CA LEU A 324 -18.57 -5.81 -16.37
C LEU A 324 -17.11 -6.31 -16.25
N GLY A 325 -16.27 -6.01 -17.24
CA GLY A 325 -14.84 -6.30 -17.19
C GLY A 325 -14.13 -5.59 -16.04
N ALA A 326 -14.48 -4.33 -15.77
CA ALA A 326 -13.91 -3.56 -14.68
C ALA A 326 -14.28 -4.12 -13.30
N PHE A 327 -15.55 -4.50 -13.09
CA PHE A 327 -15.98 -5.19 -11.87
C PHE A 327 -15.32 -6.57 -11.71
N GLY A 328 -15.13 -7.30 -12.81
CA GLY A 328 -14.39 -8.57 -12.79
C GLY A 328 -12.89 -8.42 -12.53
N ALA A 329 -12.31 -7.24 -12.76
CA ALA A 329 -10.89 -6.99 -12.58
C ALA A 329 -10.49 -6.85 -11.11
N HIS A 330 -11.33 -6.22 -10.28
CA HIS A 330 -11.00 -5.94 -8.88
C HIS A 330 -12.24 -5.72 -8.00
N TYR A 331 -12.34 -6.45 -6.89
CA TYR A 331 -13.54 -6.45 -6.02
C TYR A 331 -13.79 -5.12 -5.28
N ASP A 332 -12.75 -4.31 -5.03
CA ASP A 332 -12.95 -3.00 -4.40
C ASP A 332 -13.69 -1.98 -5.31
N ILE A 333 -13.82 -2.23 -6.62
CA ILE A 333 -14.50 -1.29 -7.52
C ILE A 333 -16.00 -1.31 -7.25
N LYS A 334 -16.53 -0.16 -6.83
CA LYS A 334 -17.95 0.03 -6.51
C LYS A 334 -18.71 0.74 -7.61
N GLN A 335 -18.07 1.70 -8.29
CA GLN A 335 -18.68 2.47 -9.37
C GLN A 335 -17.72 2.57 -10.55
N VAL A 336 -18.25 2.40 -11.76
CA VAL A 336 -17.53 2.58 -13.02
C VAL A 336 -18.25 3.60 -13.87
N THR A 337 -17.55 4.63 -14.31
CA THR A 337 -18.06 5.65 -15.25
C THR A 337 -17.25 5.58 -16.54
N ILE A 338 -17.92 5.24 -17.64
CA ILE A 338 -17.31 5.23 -18.98
C ILE A 338 -17.56 6.60 -19.62
N VAL A 339 -16.50 7.21 -20.14
CA VAL A 339 -16.56 8.48 -20.88
C VAL A 339 -15.88 8.34 -22.24
N ASP A 340 -16.26 9.19 -23.19
CA ASP A 340 -15.69 9.18 -24.54
C ASP A 340 -14.25 9.72 -24.57
N GLU A 341 -13.57 9.59 -25.71
CA GLU A 341 -12.16 9.99 -25.87
C GLU A 341 -11.90 11.51 -25.79
N ASP A 342 -12.95 12.33 -25.82
CA ASP A 342 -12.89 13.79 -25.67
C ASP A 342 -12.96 14.27 -24.21
N VAL A 343 -13.14 13.36 -23.24
CA VAL A 343 -13.18 13.66 -21.81
C VAL A 343 -11.84 13.30 -21.16
N ASP A 344 -11.27 14.19 -20.35
CA ASP A 344 -10.13 13.86 -19.49
C ASP A 344 -10.61 13.17 -18.21
N VAL A 345 -10.20 11.91 -18.00
CA VAL A 345 -10.56 11.14 -16.81
C VAL A 345 -9.80 11.57 -15.56
N HIS A 346 -8.74 12.36 -15.69
CA HIS A 346 -8.00 12.92 -14.54
C HIS A 346 -8.58 14.25 -14.07
N ASP A 347 -9.56 14.81 -14.79
CA ASP A 347 -10.31 16.02 -14.41
C ASP A 347 -11.73 15.64 -13.94
N PRO A 348 -12.01 15.66 -12.63
CA PRO A 348 -13.32 15.28 -12.12
C PRO A 348 -14.45 16.18 -12.63
N GLN A 349 -14.19 17.45 -13.00
CA GLN A 349 -15.22 18.33 -13.53
C GLN A 349 -15.64 17.93 -14.95
N GLN A 350 -14.69 17.44 -15.76
CA GLN A 350 -15.00 16.93 -17.10
C GLN A 350 -15.80 15.62 -17.04
N VAL A 351 -15.47 14.73 -16.10
CA VAL A 351 -16.24 13.49 -15.89
C VAL A 351 -17.65 13.82 -15.39
N GLU A 352 -17.80 14.74 -14.44
CA GLU A 352 -19.10 15.22 -13.97
C GLU A 352 -19.92 15.86 -15.11
N TRP A 353 -19.30 16.71 -15.94
CA TRP A 353 -19.94 17.28 -17.13
C TRP A 353 -20.43 16.21 -18.12
N ALA A 354 -19.63 15.18 -18.36
CA ALA A 354 -20.00 14.08 -19.23
C ALA A 354 -21.23 13.33 -18.68
N VAL A 355 -21.26 13.05 -17.36
CA VAL A 355 -22.45 12.46 -16.72
C VAL A 355 -23.66 13.41 -16.85
N ALA A 356 -23.50 14.69 -16.53
CA ALA A 356 -24.61 15.65 -16.54
C ALA A 356 -25.27 15.80 -17.93
N THR A 357 -24.52 15.65 -19.02
CA THR A 357 -24.98 15.96 -20.38
C THR A 357 -25.15 14.75 -21.28
N ARG A 358 -24.61 13.57 -20.92
CA ARG A 358 -24.61 12.36 -21.76
C ARG A 358 -25.21 11.12 -21.10
N PHE A 359 -25.67 11.22 -19.85
CA PHE A 359 -26.27 10.10 -19.11
C PHE A 359 -27.78 10.28 -18.90
N GLN A 360 -28.55 9.23 -19.13
CA GLN A 360 -29.97 9.12 -18.75
C GLN A 360 -30.15 7.87 -17.89
N ALA A 361 -30.56 8.03 -16.63
CA ALA A 361 -30.50 6.95 -15.63
C ALA A 361 -31.36 5.72 -15.98
N ASP A 362 -32.51 5.92 -16.62
CA ASP A 362 -33.41 4.85 -17.07
C ASP A 362 -32.81 3.98 -18.19
N ARG A 363 -31.85 4.52 -18.94
CA ARG A 363 -31.20 3.84 -20.06
C ARG A 363 -29.79 3.40 -19.72
N ASP A 364 -28.98 4.27 -19.12
CA ASP A 364 -27.52 4.17 -19.08
C ASP A 364 -26.99 3.60 -17.75
N LEU A 365 -27.82 3.56 -16.69
CA LEU A 365 -27.43 2.98 -15.39
C LEU A 365 -27.47 1.45 -15.45
N ILE A 366 -26.44 0.82 -14.91
CA ILE A 366 -26.40 -0.63 -14.65
C ILE A 366 -26.13 -0.82 -13.16
N VAL A 367 -26.99 -1.59 -12.50
CA VAL A 367 -26.84 -1.93 -11.08
C VAL A 367 -26.60 -3.43 -10.95
N ILE A 368 -25.49 -3.80 -10.29
CA ILE A 368 -25.18 -5.18 -9.93
C ILE A 368 -25.35 -5.31 -8.42
N ALA A 369 -26.50 -5.82 -7.99
CA ALA A 369 -26.81 -5.96 -6.57
C ALA A 369 -26.08 -7.17 -5.95
N GLY A 370 -25.65 -7.03 -4.70
CA GLY A 370 -25.06 -8.14 -3.92
C GLY A 370 -23.66 -8.58 -4.34
N ALA A 371 -22.97 -7.80 -5.20
CA ALA A 371 -21.57 -8.05 -5.52
C ALA A 371 -20.67 -7.80 -4.28
N GLN A 372 -19.57 -8.54 -4.19
CA GLN A 372 -18.57 -8.33 -3.15
C GLN A 372 -17.93 -6.95 -3.31
N GLY A 373 -17.81 -6.20 -2.20
CA GLY A 373 -17.12 -4.92 -2.13
C GLY A 373 -16.00 -4.92 -1.08
N SER A 374 -15.59 -3.72 -0.68
CA SER A 374 -14.58 -3.51 0.35
C SER A 374 -15.16 -3.62 1.75
N ALA A 375 -14.52 -4.38 2.65
CA ALA A 375 -14.92 -4.46 4.05
C ALA A 375 -14.75 -3.14 4.83
N LEU A 376 -13.99 -2.19 4.26
CA LEU A 376 -13.75 -0.87 4.86
C LEU A 376 -14.72 0.21 4.38
N ASP A 377 -15.59 -0.09 3.40
CA ASP A 377 -16.67 0.82 3.00
C ASP A 377 -17.79 0.76 4.04
N PRO A 378 -18.07 1.83 4.82
CA PRO A 378 -19.07 1.77 5.88
C PRO A 378 -20.51 1.56 5.38
N SER A 379 -20.76 1.73 4.08
CA SER A 379 -22.07 1.50 3.47
C SER A 379 -22.30 0.07 2.99
N THR A 380 -21.29 -0.80 3.10
CA THR A 380 -21.44 -2.23 2.78
C THR A 380 -22.15 -2.97 3.91
N THR A 381 -22.95 -3.97 3.54
CA THR A 381 -23.49 -4.96 4.47
C THR A 381 -22.55 -6.17 4.66
N VAL A 382 -21.51 -6.28 3.83
CA VAL A 382 -20.52 -7.38 3.86
C VAL A 382 -19.46 -7.09 4.93
N GLY A 383 -19.58 -7.75 6.08
CA GLY A 383 -18.65 -7.59 7.22
C GLY A 383 -19.24 -6.88 8.44
N GLN A 384 -20.49 -6.40 8.35
CA GLN A 384 -21.28 -6.05 9.54
C GLN A 384 -21.90 -7.33 10.11
N MET A 385 -21.93 -7.49 11.44
CA MET A 385 -22.76 -8.53 12.05
C MET A 385 -24.20 -8.31 11.54
N GLN A 386 -24.86 -9.38 11.10
CA GLN A 386 -26.27 -9.28 10.75
C GLN A 386 -27.02 -8.76 11.97
N ASP A 387 -27.81 -7.70 11.80
CA ASP A 387 -28.74 -7.21 12.83
C ASP A 387 -29.64 -8.39 13.26
N GLY A 388 -29.28 -9.08 14.34
CA GLY A 388 -29.89 -10.33 14.75
C GLY A 388 -29.06 -11.25 15.65
N GLU A 389 -27.74 -11.05 15.75
CA GLU A 389 -26.86 -11.79 16.68
C GLU A 389 -26.26 -10.90 17.79
N ALA A 390 -27.12 -10.12 18.47
CA ALA A 390 -26.77 -9.38 19.69
C ALA A 390 -27.47 -9.96 20.93
#